data_AF-A0A2V2RYG6-F1
#
_entry.id   AF-A0A2V2RYG6-F1
#
_cell.length_a   1.000
_cell.length_b   1.000
_cell.length_c   1.000
_cell.angle_alpha   90.00
_cell.angle_beta   90.00
_cell.angle_gamma   90.00
#
_symmetry.space_group_name_H-M   'P 1'
#
loop_
_entity.id
_entity.type
_entity.pdbx_description
1 polymer ?
#
loop_
_entity_poly.entity_id
_entity_poly.type
_entity_poly.pdbx_seq_one_letter_code
_entity_poly.pdbx_strand_id
1 'polypeptide(L)'
;MSPNNVSNSIAEQVIPAGLMYSAILVTATLLLGCAAADCVRCNESKARPFRVQESTTVLVPACSKWVPTGIIVRQGECYSVESLPPDRWYDLIVAASATGYRSKTCIQRHFEPRRRVPSAPWFALCGSVTTSGRPFALNVLSTENSKEMNCTSDNGQLGVFANDIPDAYWNNWGSLRVRITRIH
;
A
#
# COMPACT_ATOMS: atom_id res chain seq x y z
N MET A 1 70.71 -38.94 -14.49
CA MET A 1 69.76 -39.23 -13.40
C MET A 1 68.55 -38.31 -13.58
N SER A 2 67.42 -38.87 -14.00
CA SER A 2 66.09 -38.32 -13.68
C SER A 2 65.67 -38.89 -12.30
N PRO A 3 64.60 -38.45 -11.61
CA PRO A 3 63.61 -37.40 -11.92
C PRO A 3 63.21 -36.51 -10.70
N ASN A 4 62.30 -35.56 -10.93
CA ASN A 4 61.12 -35.15 -10.11
C ASN A 4 60.74 -33.70 -10.50
N ASN A 5 59.77 -33.45 -11.40
CA ASN A 5 58.32 -33.30 -11.11
C ASN A 5 58.06 -32.66 -9.73
N VAL A 6 57.41 -31.50 -9.62
CA VAL A 6 55.98 -31.33 -9.89
C VAL A 6 55.66 -29.91 -10.41
N SER A 7 54.85 -29.91 -11.46
CA SER A 7 54.12 -28.83 -12.12
C SER A 7 52.99 -28.23 -11.26
N ASN A 8 52.78 -26.91 -11.34
CA ASN A 8 51.50 -26.25 -11.67
C ASN A 8 51.49 -24.81 -11.15
N SER A 9 51.64 -23.84 -12.06
CA SER A 9 51.42 -22.41 -11.80
C SER A 9 50.49 -21.84 -12.87
N ILE A 10 49.22 -21.75 -12.49
CA ILE A 10 48.23 -20.73 -12.89
C ILE A 10 48.07 -20.51 -14.40
N ALA A 11 47.12 -21.25 -14.98
CA ALA A 11 46.52 -20.89 -16.24
C ALA A 11 45.60 -19.67 -16.04
N GLU A 12 45.85 -18.64 -16.84
CA GLU A 12 44.95 -17.51 -17.08
C GLU A 12 43.56 -18.03 -17.50
N GLN A 13 42.52 -17.58 -16.81
CA GLN A 13 41.15 -17.68 -17.33
C GLN A 13 40.61 -16.29 -17.62
N VAL A 14 40.61 -15.99 -18.91
CA VAL A 14 39.83 -14.96 -19.58
C VAL A 14 38.34 -15.17 -19.25
N ILE A 15 37.70 -14.21 -18.59
CA ILE A 15 36.24 -14.19 -18.43
C ILE A 15 35.65 -13.41 -19.62
N PRO A 16 34.81 -14.01 -20.48
CA PRO A 16 34.16 -13.29 -21.55
C PRO A 16 33.00 -12.44 -21.01
N ALA A 17 32.91 -11.21 -21.51
CA ALA A 17 31.77 -10.33 -21.31
C ALA A 17 30.55 -10.89 -22.04
N GLY A 18 29.56 -11.35 -21.28
CA GLY A 18 28.27 -11.75 -21.83
C GLY A 18 27.54 -12.77 -20.96
N LEU A 19 26.82 -12.28 -19.94
CA LEU A 19 25.63 -12.87 -19.29
C LEU A 19 25.38 -12.14 -17.96
N MET A 20 24.84 -10.92 -18.02
CA MET A 20 24.17 -10.29 -16.86
C MET A 20 22.66 -10.29 -17.09
N TYR A 21 22.10 -11.48 -17.26
CA TYR A 21 20.68 -11.74 -17.02
C TYR A 21 20.62 -13.02 -16.19
N SER A 22 19.83 -12.98 -15.11
CA SER A 22 19.63 -14.05 -14.12
C SER A 22 20.68 -14.11 -13.00
N ALA A 23 20.33 -13.53 -11.85
CA ALA A 23 20.59 -14.03 -10.48
C ALA A 23 20.33 -12.95 -9.41
N ILE A 24 19.16 -12.31 -9.40
CA ILE A 24 18.56 -11.78 -8.16
C ILE A 24 17.10 -12.25 -8.14
N LEU A 25 16.94 -13.57 -8.12
CA LEU A 25 15.69 -14.25 -7.82
C LEU A 25 16.00 -15.32 -6.77
N VAL A 26 16.46 -14.87 -5.60
CA VAL A 26 16.65 -15.73 -4.42
C VAL A 26 15.97 -15.04 -3.24
N THR A 27 14.71 -15.43 -3.06
CA THR A 27 14.04 -15.65 -1.77
C THR A 27 14.21 -14.57 -0.70
N ALA A 28 13.33 -13.55 -0.75
CA ALA A 28 12.84 -12.86 0.44
C ALA A 28 11.31 -13.09 0.60
N THR A 29 10.85 -14.30 0.31
CA THR A 29 9.63 -14.84 0.90
C THR A 29 9.98 -15.40 2.28
N LEU A 30 9.11 -15.15 3.27
CA LEU A 30 9.28 -15.39 4.72
C LEU A 30 10.11 -14.29 5.40
N LEU A 31 9.51 -13.23 5.97
CA LEU A 31 8.85 -13.29 7.28
C LEU A 31 7.93 -12.09 7.61
N LEU A 32 7.45 -11.32 6.62
CA LEU A 32 6.49 -10.22 6.85
C LEU A 32 5.10 -10.44 6.21
N GLY A 33 4.92 -11.51 5.43
CA GLY A 33 3.68 -11.78 4.70
C GLY A 33 2.53 -12.37 5.51
N CYS A 34 2.79 -13.04 6.64
CA CYS A 34 1.74 -13.73 7.38
C CYS A 34 0.89 -12.79 8.27
N ALA A 35 1.50 -11.77 8.89
CA ALA A 35 0.76 -10.93 9.84
C ALA A 35 -0.30 -10.03 9.17
N ALA A 36 -0.09 -9.60 7.93
CA ALA A 36 -1.02 -8.73 7.22
C ALA A 36 -2.31 -9.48 6.77
N ALA A 37 -2.17 -10.72 6.30
CA ALA A 37 -3.30 -11.52 5.84
C ALA A 37 -4.26 -11.91 6.99
N ASP A 38 -3.71 -12.24 8.16
CA ASP A 38 -4.51 -12.63 9.33
C ASP A 38 -5.28 -11.43 9.95
N CYS A 39 -4.71 -10.22 9.88
CA CYS A 39 -5.37 -9.00 10.35
C CYS A 39 -6.55 -8.60 9.44
N VAL A 40 -6.40 -8.73 8.12
CA VAL A 40 -7.46 -8.42 7.13
C VAL A 40 -8.69 -9.29 7.36
N ARG A 41 -8.51 -10.60 7.60
CA ARG A 41 -9.62 -11.55 7.74
C ARG A 41 -10.43 -11.38 9.03
N CYS A 42 -9.80 -10.91 10.11
CA CYS A 42 -10.48 -10.68 11.39
C CYS A 42 -11.43 -9.47 11.39
N ASN A 43 -11.20 -8.49 10.52
CA ASN A 43 -11.98 -7.24 10.53
C ASN A 43 -13.25 -7.30 9.64
N GLU A 44 -13.33 -8.26 8.71
CA GLU A 44 -14.58 -8.51 7.95
C GLU A 44 -15.68 -9.07 8.85
N SER A 45 -15.36 -10.00 9.75
CA SER A 45 -16.36 -10.70 10.59
C SER A 45 -16.93 -9.88 11.74
N LYS A 46 -16.38 -8.69 12.02
CA LYS A 46 -16.80 -7.80 13.13
C LYS A 46 -17.41 -6.47 12.66
N ALA A 47 -17.71 -6.35 11.37
CA ALA A 47 -18.18 -5.10 10.81
C ALA A 47 -19.51 -4.66 11.45
N ARG A 48 -19.59 -3.40 11.90
CA ARG A 48 -20.81 -2.83 12.49
C ARG A 48 -20.93 -1.33 12.24
N PRO A 49 -22.14 -0.76 12.33
CA PRO A 49 -22.29 0.69 12.30
C PRO A 49 -21.67 1.33 13.54
N PHE A 50 -21.11 2.52 13.35
CA PHE A 50 -20.50 3.31 14.41
C PHE A 50 -21.50 4.34 14.95
N ARG A 51 -21.44 4.59 16.25
CA ARG A 51 -22.09 5.76 16.87
C ARG A 51 -21.32 7.02 16.51
N VAL A 52 -21.96 8.18 16.56
CA VAL A 52 -21.26 9.47 16.44
C VAL A 52 -20.18 9.56 17.53
N GLN A 53 -19.00 10.07 17.17
CA GLN A 53 -17.76 10.12 17.96
C GLN A 53 -17.07 8.77 18.21
N GLU A 54 -17.64 7.66 17.75
CA GLU A 54 -16.96 6.38 17.81
C GLU A 54 -15.84 6.30 16.77
N SER A 55 -14.72 5.70 17.15
CA SER A 55 -13.54 5.59 16.32
C SER A 55 -12.93 4.19 16.32
N THR A 56 -12.20 3.90 15.26
CA THR A 56 -11.33 2.73 15.16
C THR A 56 -10.01 3.13 14.54
N THR A 57 -8.96 2.36 14.83
CA THR A 57 -7.67 2.47 14.16
C THR A 57 -7.40 1.19 13.40
N VAL A 58 -7.06 1.32 12.12
CA VAL A 58 -6.76 0.19 11.24
C VAL A 58 -5.35 0.33 10.69
N LEU A 59 -4.64 -0.79 10.59
CA LEU A 59 -3.35 -0.84 9.91
C LEU A 59 -3.62 -1.10 8.43
N VAL A 60 -3.13 -0.22 7.57
CA VAL A 60 -3.33 -0.29 6.12
C VAL A 60 -1.99 -0.58 5.45
N PRO A 61 -1.67 -1.84 5.10
CA PRO A 61 -0.45 -2.16 4.34
C PRO A 61 -0.51 -1.61 2.91
N ALA A 62 0.61 -1.14 2.38
CA ALA A 62 0.68 -0.60 1.02
C ALA A 62 0.39 -1.66 -0.07
N CYS A 63 0.70 -2.92 0.21
CA CYS A 63 0.47 -4.06 -0.68
C CYS A 63 -0.98 -4.57 -0.67
N SER A 64 -1.82 -4.10 0.25
CA SER A 64 -3.21 -4.54 0.36
C SER A 64 -4.12 -3.73 -0.56
N LYS A 65 -4.83 -4.43 -1.46
CA LYS A 65 -5.81 -3.80 -2.36
C LYS A 65 -7.10 -3.40 -1.65
N TRP A 66 -7.43 -3.96 -0.49
CA TRP A 66 -8.59 -3.52 0.27
C TRP A 66 -8.41 -3.97 1.71
N VAL A 67 -8.45 -3.02 2.64
CA VAL A 67 -8.38 -3.31 4.07
C VAL A 67 -9.74 -3.00 4.68
N PRO A 68 -10.49 -4.02 5.16
CA PRO A 68 -11.74 -3.80 5.86
C PRO A 68 -11.52 -2.95 7.10
N THR A 69 -12.33 -1.92 7.28
CA THR A 69 -12.21 -1.05 8.45
C THR A 69 -12.94 -1.58 9.69
N GLY A 70 -13.87 -2.51 9.48
CA GLY A 70 -14.85 -2.94 10.49
C GLY A 70 -16.04 -1.99 10.64
N ILE A 71 -16.14 -0.95 9.79
CA ILE A 71 -17.25 0.02 9.81
C ILE A 71 -18.27 -0.36 8.74
N ILE A 72 -19.53 -0.56 9.14
CA ILE A 72 -20.67 -0.52 8.22
C ILE A 72 -21.13 0.93 8.12
N VAL A 73 -20.95 1.53 6.95
CA VAL A 73 -21.38 2.90 6.66
C VAL A 73 -22.77 2.90 6.05
N ARG A 74 -23.49 4.00 6.27
CA ARG A 74 -24.76 4.30 5.62
C ARG A 74 -24.72 5.64 4.90
N GLN A 75 -25.44 5.73 3.78
CA GLN A 75 -25.61 6.94 3.00
C GLN A 75 -25.93 8.14 3.91
N GLY A 76 -25.16 9.22 3.75
CA GLY A 76 -25.28 10.45 4.55
C GLY A 76 -24.49 10.47 5.86
N GLU A 77 -23.95 9.33 6.32
CA GLU A 77 -22.99 9.31 7.43
C GLU A 77 -21.67 9.92 6.98
N CYS A 78 -21.05 10.70 7.86
CA CYS A 78 -19.79 11.37 7.57
C CYS A 78 -18.70 10.98 8.58
N TYR A 79 -17.49 10.86 8.08
CA TYR A 79 -16.33 10.40 8.85
C TYR A 79 -15.15 11.36 8.73
N SER A 80 -14.44 11.56 9.83
CA SER A 80 -13.09 12.11 9.81
C SER A 80 -12.08 10.97 9.69
N VAL A 81 -11.02 11.21 8.92
CA VAL A 81 -9.96 10.23 8.64
C VAL A 81 -8.62 10.89 8.92
N GLU A 82 -7.78 10.22 9.70
CA GLU A 82 -6.48 10.73 10.12
C GLU A 82 -5.42 9.64 9.96
N SER A 83 -4.27 10.02 9.42
CA SER A 83 -3.10 9.15 9.37
C SER A 83 -2.20 9.43 10.57
N LEU A 84 -1.98 8.43 11.42
CA LEU A 84 -1.18 8.57 12.63
C LEU A 84 0.32 8.45 12.28
N PRO A 85 1.17 9.43 12.64
CA PRO A 85 2.62 9.34 12.44
C PRO A 85 3.27 8.29 13.36
N PRO A 86 4.51 7.83 13.09
CA PRO A 86 5.41 8.24 12.00
C PRO A 86 5.25 7.41 10.71
N ASP A 87 4.18 6.61 10.62
CA ASP A 87 4.00 5.56 9.62
C ASP A 87 4.11 6.05 8.17
N ARG A 88 4.61 5.18 7.28
CA ARG A 88 4.84 5.47 5.86
C ARG A 88 4.55 4.27 4.98
N TRP A 89 4.07 4.56 3.78
CA TRP A 89 4.11 3.66 2.65
C TRP A 89 5.34 3.92 1.77
N TYR A 90 5.71 2.93 0.98
CA TYR A 90 6.80 3.00 0.02
C TYR A 90 6.37 2.38 -1.30
N ASP A 91 6.50 3.15 -2.39
CA ASP A 91 6.44 2.68 -3.77
C ASP A 91 7.87 2.43 -4.25
N LEU A 92 8.32 1.17 -4.23
CA LEU A 92 9.74 0.81 -4.28
C LEU A 92 10.56 1.57 -3.23
N ILE A 93 11.18 2.69 -3.62
CA ILE A 93 12.02 3.55 -2.79
C ILE A 93 11.37 4.91 -2.47
N VAL A 94 10.19 5.20 -3.02
CA VAL A 94 9.49 6.47 -2.84
C VAL A 94 8.59 6.41 -1.62
N ALA A 95 8.97 7.12 -0.56
CA ALA A 95 8.13 7.28 0.62
C ALA A 95 6.86 8.09 0.30
N ALA A 96 5.73 7.66 0.85
CA ALA A 96 4.42 8.29 0.71
C ALA A 96 3.68 8.34 2.05
N SER A 97 2.96 9.44 2.27
CA SER A 97 1.96 9.60 3.34
C SER A 97 0.56 9.29 2.82
N ALA A 98 -0.46 9.36 3.69
CA ALA A 98 -1.86 9.21 3.31
C ALA A 98 -2.36 10.25 2.29
N THR A 99 -1.68 11.39 2.13
CA THR A 99 -2.01 12.39 1.09
C THR A 99 -1.42 12.04 -0.27
N GLY A 100 -0.53 11.05 -0.33
CA GLY A 100 0.10 10.59 -1.54
C GLY A 100 1.14 11.55 -2.12
N TYR A 101 1.50 11.35 -3.38
CA TYR A 101 2.49 12.14 -4.09
C TYR A 101 2.14 12.29 -5.58
N ARG A 102 2.69 13.33 -6.22
CA ARG A 102 2.50 13.61 -7.66
C ARG A 102 3.50 12.83 -8.51
N SER A 103 3.16 12.54 -9.77
CA SER A 103 4.10 11.89 -10.69
C SER A 103 5.43 12.61 -10.75
N LYS A 104 6.52 11.85 -10.57
CA LYS A 104 7.90 12.35 -10.59
C LYS A 104 8.50 12.35 -12.00
N THR A 105 7.92 11.58 -12.92
CA THR A 105 8.39 11.46 -14.31
C THR A 105 7.23 11.58 -15.30
N CYS A 106 7.53 11.93 -16.55
CA CYS A 106 6.53 11.98 -17.62
C CYS A 106 5.95 10.59 -17.93
N ILE A 107 6.79 9.55 -17.88
CA ILE A 107 6.36 8.15 -18.03
C ILE A 107 5.32 7.81 -16.96
N GLN A 108 5.61 8.11 -15.69
CA GLN A 108 4.67 7.88 -14.59
C GLN A 108 3.34 8.64 -14.81
N ARG A 109 3.40 9.89 -15.31
CA ARG A 109 2.21 10.67 -15.62
C ARG A 109 1.28 9.99 -16.63
N HIS A 110 1.83 9.32 -17.64
CA HIS A 110 1.02 8.57 -18.61
C HIS A 110 0.25 7.39 -17.98
N PHE A 111 0.68 6.90 -16.81
CA PHE A 111 0.00 5.84 -16.07
C PHE A 111 -0.99 6.34 -15.02
N GLU A 112 -1.08 7.64 -14.75
CA GLU A 112 -2.04 8.22 -13.80
C GLU A 112 -3.50 7.78 -14.04
N PRO A 113 -4.00 7.66 -15.30
CA PRO A 113 -5.35 7.17 -15.56
C PRO A 113 -5.59 5.71 -15.18
N ARG A 114 -4.52 4.92 -14.96
CA ARG A 114 -4.60 3.50 -14.59
C ARG A 114 -4.59 3.26 -13.08
N ARG A 115 -4.43 4.32 -12.28
CA ARG A 115 -4.65 4.25 -10.83
C ARG A 115 -6.09 3.86 -10.54
N ARG A 116 -6.32 3.23 -9.40
CA ARG A 116 -7.67 2.87 -8.96
C ARG A 116 -8.59 4.06 -8.78
N VAL A 117 -8.06 5.19 -8.30
CA VAL A 117 -8.73 6.49 -8.28
C VAL A 117 -7.92 7.45 -9.13
N PRO A 118 -8.24 7.60 -10.44
CA PRO A 118 -7.47 8.43 -11.36
C PRO A 118 -7.36 9.90 -10.96
N SER A 119 -8.36 10.41 -10.24
CA SER A 119 -8.41 11.81 -9.77
C SER A 119 -7.58 12.08 -8.50
N ALA A 120 -7.08 11.04 -7.82
CA ALA A 120 -6.29 11.18 -6.60
C ALA A 120 -4.78 10.98 -6.88
N PRO A 121 -3.88 11.58 -6.09
CA PRO A 121 -2.43 11.35 -6.20
C PRO A 121 -2.03 9.86 -6.10
N TRP A 122 -0.79 9.55 -6.51
CA TRP A 122 -0.20 8.24 -6.24
C TRP A 122 -0.14 8.02 -4.74
N PHE A 123 -0.51 6.84 -4.27
CA PHE A 123 -0.50 6.44 -2.88
C PHE A 123 -1.37 7.30 -1.95
N ALA A 124 -2.27 8.14 -2.47
CA ALA A 124 -3.28 8.77 -1.63
C ALA A 124 -4.15 7.69 -0.98
N LEU A 125 -4.50 7.87 0.30
CA LEU A 125 -5.42 6.99 1.00
C LEU A 125 -6.79 7.11 0.32
N CYS A 126 -7.28 5.99 -0.16
CA CYS A 126 -8.57 5.89 -0.84
C CYS A 126 -9.44 4.85 -0.13
N GLY A 127 -10.72 4.87 -0.45
CA GLY A 127 -11.68 3.90 0.06
C GLY A 127 -12.64 3.40 -1.00
N SER A 128 -13.36 2.35 -0.65
CA SER A 128 -14.55 1.88 -1.35
C SER A 128 -15.54 1.31 -0.34
N VAL A 129 -16.84 1.46 -0.61
CA VAL A 129 -17.88 0.77 0.15
C VAL A 129 -18.10 -0.57 -0.53
N THR A 130 -17.68 -1.66 0.14
CA THR A 130 -17.48 -3.03 -0.40
C THR A 130 -16.21 -3.21 -1.24
N THR A 131 -15.80 -4.47 -1.42
CA THR A 131 -14.63 -4.88 -2.23
C THR A 131 -14.80 -4.64 -3.73
N SER A 132 -16.05 -4.66 -4.22
CA SER A 132 -16.40 -4.42 -5.63
C SER A 132 -16.98 -3.02 -5.89
N GLY A 133 -17.13 -2.20 -4.85
CA GLY A 133 -17.66 -0.85 -4.94
C GLY A 133 -16.76 0.12 -5.69
N ARG A 134 -17.34 1.24 -6.14
CA ARG A 134 -16.59 2.30 -6.81
C ARG A 134 -15.57 2.93 -5.84
N PRO A 135 -14.28 2.99 -6.20
CA PRO A 135 -13.28 3.60 -5.33
C PRO A 135 -13.36 5.13 -5.38
N PHE A 136 -13.01 5.77 -4.25
CA PHE A 136 -12.99 7.22 -4.10
C PHE A 136 -11.80 7.68 -3.24
N ALA A 137 -11.40 8.93 -3.43
CA ALA A 137 -10.36 9.56 -2.62
C ALA A 137 -10.91 9.88 -1.22
N LEU A 138 -10.12 9.60 -0.18
CA LEU A 138 -10.45 10.08 1.16
C LEU A 138 -9.73 11.41 1.41
N ASN A 139 -10.48 12.34 1.97
CA ASN A 139 -9.97 13.57 2.55
C ASN A 139 -9.36 13.22 3.91
N VAL A 140 -8.05 13.43 4.06
CA VAL A 140 -7.28 13.02 5.24
C VAL A 140 -6.88 14.25 6.02
N LEU A 141 -7.27 14.29 7.29
CA LEU A 141 -6.87 15.33 8.22
C LEU A 141 -5.35 15.45 8.24
N SER A 142 -4.90 16.68 8.03
CA SER A 142 -3.48 17.06 8.09
C SER A 142 -3.34 18.31 8.95
N THR A 143 -2.10 18.67 9.28
CA THR A 143 -1.81 19.93 9.96
C THR A 143 -2.28 21.16 9.16
N GLU A 144 -2.44 21.01 7.85
CA GLU A 144 -2.87 22.08 6.94
C GLU A 144 -4.39 22.06 6.69
N ASN A 145 -5.06 20.92 6.87
CA ASN A 145 -6.49 20.73 6.65
C ASN A 145 -7.15 19.99 7.82
N SER A 146 -7.72 20.74 8.78
CA SER A 146 -8.28 20.20 10.03
C SER A 146 -9.79 19.94 10.02
N LYS A 147 -10.49 20.23 8.91
CA LYS A 147 -11.97 20.17 8.84
C LYS A 147 -12.49 19.39 7.63
N GLU A 148 -11.81 18.31 7.29
CA GLU A 148 -12.22 17.44 6.19
C GLU A 148 -13.22 16.37 6.63
N MET A 149 -14.29 16.21 5.86
CA MET A 149 -15.34 15.22 6.08
C MET A 149 -15.46 14.31 4.86
N ASN A 150 -15.68 13.02 5.12
CA ASN A 150 -15.93 12.01 4.10
C ASN A 150 -17.36 11.49 4.28
N CYS A 151 -18.30 12.03 3.51
CA CYS A 151 -19.70 11.62 3.57
C CYS A 151 -19.97 10.51 2.55
N THR A 152 -20.59 9.44 3.00
CA THR A 152 -20.79 8.25 2.18
C THR A 152 -22.06 8.38 1.33
N SER A 153 -22.01 7.89 0.09
CA SER A 153 -23.16 7.82 -0.81
C SER A 153 -23.76 6.42 -0.90
N ASP A 154 -23.06 5.42 -0.37
CA ASP A 154 -23.41 4.01 -0.45
C ASP A 154 -23.57 3.40 0.95
N ASN A 155 -24.23 2.25 1.01
CA ASN A 155 -24.36 1.44 2.22
C ASN A 155 -23.45 0.21 2.12
N GLY A 156 -22.73 -0.13 3.20
CA GLY A 156 -21.92 -1.34 3.24
C GLY A 156 -20.67 -1.21 4.08
N GLN A 157 -19.74 -2.16 3.94
CA GLN A 157 -18.50 -2.11 4.69
C GLN A 157 -17.50 -1.15 4.03
N LEU A 158 -17.02 -0.17 4.77
CA LEU A 158 -15.91 0.68 4.32
C LEU A 158 -14.61 -0.12 4.36
N GLY A 159 -13.88 -0.13 3.27
CA GLY A 159 -12.47 -0.50 3.26
C GLY A 159 -11.59 0.57 2.66
N VAL A 160 -10.31 0.52 3.01
CA VAL A 160 -9.31 1.53 2.65
C VAL A 160 -8.06 0.91 2.04
N PHE A 161 -7.34 1.67 1.23
CA PHE A 161 -6.14 1.21 0.53
C PHE A 161 -5.28 2.38 0.04
N ALA A 162 -4.01 2.12 -0.31
CA ALA A 162 -3.14 3.06 -1.01
C ALA A 162 -3.52 3.15 -2.50
N ASN A 163 -3.66 4.35 -3.08
CA ASN A 163 -4.00 4.49 -4.50
C ASN A 163 -2.85 4.10 -5.43
N ASP A 164 -3.01 3.06 -6.22
CA ASP A 164 -1.99 2.64 -7.19
C ASP A 164 -2.66 1.90 -8.36
N ILE A 165 -1.87 1.50 -9.36
CA ILE A 165 -2.30 0.60 -10.43
C ILE A 165 -2.54 -0.78 -9.81
N PRO A 166 -3.70 -1.44 -10.06
CA PRO A 166 -4.02 -2.74 -9.47
C PRO A 166 -2.91 -3.79 -9.62
N ASP A 167 -2.20 -3.79 -10.74
CA ASP A 167 -1.16 -4.80 -11.05
C ASP A 167 0.24 -4.42 -10.55
N ALA A 168 0.39 -3.26 -9.90
CA ALA A 168 1.68 -2.80 -9.38
C ALA A 168 1.90 -3.09 -7.89
N TYR A 169 0.86 -3.37 -7.09
CA TYR A 169 0.92 -3.50 -5.61
C TYR A 169 1.98 -4.45 -5.05
N TRP A 170 2.52 -5.37 -5.86
CA TRP A 170 3.59 -6.29 -5.47
C TRP A 170 4.91 -5.60 -5.12
N ASN A 171 5.12 -4.34 -5.55
CA ASN A 171 6.31 -3.56 -5.22
C ASN A 171 6.07 -2.51 -4.12
N ASN A 172 4.91 -2.56 -3.44
CA ASN A 172 4.51 -1.62 -2.41
C ASN A 172 4.82 -2.16 -1.02
N TRP A 173 5.41 -1.32 -0.16
CA TRP A 173 5.85 -1.71 1.19
C TRP A 173 5.41 -0.73 2.27
N GLY A 174 5.53 -1.14 3.53
CA GLY A 174 5.14 -0.34 4.69
C GLY A 174 3.64 -0.36 4.95
N SER A 175 3.22 0.43 5.93
CA SER A 175 1.83 0.52 6.37
C SER A 175 1.52 1.89 6.98
N LEU A 176 0.25 2.23 7.06
CA LEU A 176 -0.25 3.40 7.79
C LEU A 176 -1.24 2.95 8.87
N ARG A 177 -1.12 3.48 10.09
CA ARG A 177 -2.22 3.48 11.05
C ARG A 177 -3.17 4.61 10.71
N VAL A 178 -4.41 4.25 10.37
CA VAL A 178 -5.47 5.18 10.01
C VAL A 178 -6.54 5.15 11.08
N ARG A 179 -6.78 6.30 11.71
CA ARG A 179 -7.91 6.50 12.63
C ARG A 179 -9.10 7.02 11.83
N ILE A 180 -10.24 6.37 12.01
CA ILE A 180 -11.51 6.74 11.36
C ILE A 180 -12.53 6.96 12.45
N THR A 181 -13.16 8.13 12.46
CA THR A 181 -14.14 8.53 13.47
C THR A 181 -15.43 8.97 12.79
N ARG A 182 -16.58 8.47 13.24
CA ARG A 182 -17.86 8.99 12.76
C ARG A 182 -18.13 10.36 13.38
N ILE A 183 -18.50 11.34 12.56
CA ILE A 183 -18.76 12.72 13.00
C ILE A 183 -20.21 13.16 12.75
N HIS A 184 -20.95 12.47 11.86
CA HIS A 184 -22.38 12.65 11.62
C HIS A 184 -23.03 11.31 11.28
#